data_AF-A0A1W9IW64-F1
#
_entry.id   AF-A0A1W9IW64-F1
#
_cell.length_a   1.000
_cell.length_b   1.000
_cell.length_c   1.000
_cell.angle_alpha   90.00
_cell.angle_beta   90.00
_cell.angle_gamma   90.00
#
_symmetry.space_group_name_H-M   'P 1'
#
loop_
_entity.id
_entity.type
_entity.pdbx_description
1 polymer ?
#
loop_
_entity_poly.entity_id
_entity_poly.type
_entity_poly.pdbx_seq_one_letter_code
_entity_poly.pdbx_strand_id
1 'polypeptide(L)'
;MICAGLNAGTGLADPLIQSPPAVTQDQDAVSMAPLKAQDLLKRLQERDGAPLPGYIGGREFQNRERRLPRGRYREYDVNPKIRGRSRDAERLVIEQRTGKAYYTGDHYRTFTPLN
;
A
#
# COMPACT_ATOMS: atom_id res chain seq x y z
N MET A 1 -24.74 -56.73 21.88
CA MET A 1 -23.62 -57.70 21.82
C MET A 1 -23.69 -58.30 20.42
N ILE A 2 -22.77 -58.12 19.48
CA ILE A 2 -21.30 -57.99 19.51
C ILE A 2 -20.85 -57.06 18.36
N CYS A 3 -19.64 -56.53 18.51
CA CYS A 3 -18.97 -55.49 17.72
C CYS A 3 -18.42 -55.92 16.34
N ALA A 4 -18.20 -54.88 15.52
CA ALA A 4 -17.00 -54.58 14.70
C ALA A 4 -16.63 -55.40 13.44
N GLY A 5 -16.33 -54.63 12.38
CA GLY A 5 -15.22 -54.88 11.47
C GLY A 5 -15.59 -54.95 9.99
N LEU A 6 -15.20 -53.96 9.19
CA LEU A 6 -14.07 -54.02 8.25
C LEU A 6 -14.19 -52.89 7.21
N ASN A 7 -13.09 -52.20 6.96
CA ASN A 7 -12.98 -51.13 5.97
C ASN A 7 -12.06 -51.62 4.83
N ALA A 8 -12.40 -51.27 3.59
CA ALA A 8 -11.51 -50.83 2.50
C ALA A 8 -11.88 -51.41 1.12
N GLY A 9 -12.03 -50.49 0.15
CA GLY A 9 -11.27 -50.54 -1.09
C GLY A 9 -12.03 -50.86 -2.38
N THR A 10 -12.59 -49.83 -3.01
CA THR A 10 -12.75 -49.80 -4.47
C THR A 10 -12.48 -48.37 -4.96
N GLY A 11 -11.41 -48.18 -5.73
CA GLY A 11 -11.10 -46.93 -6.41
C GLY A 11 -11.75 -46.86 -7.79
N LEU A 12 -11.90 -45.64 -8.31
CA LEU A 12 -12.01 -45.32 -9.74
C LEU A 12 -11.40 -43.93 -9.98
N ALA A 13 -10.70 -43.78 -11.09
CA ALA A 13 -9.90 -42.61 -11.48
C ALA A 13 -10.75 -41.43 -11.98
N ASP A 14 -10.24 -40.21 -11.86
CA ASP A 14 -10.68 -39.05 -12.66
C ASP A 14 -9.49 -38.14 -13.07
N PRO A 15 -9.52 -37.53 -14.28
CA PRO A 15 -8.37 -36.90 -14.92
C PRO A 15 -8.35 -35.36 -14.78
N LEU A 16 -7.14 -34.79 -14.82
CA LEU A 16 -6.79 -33.41 -15.24
C LEU A 16 -7.85 -32.31 -15.06
N ILE A 17 -7.86 -31.65 -13.89
CA ILE A 17 -8.26 -30.23 -13.80
C ILE A 17 -7.19 -29.46 -13.02
N GLN A 18 -6.80 -28.35 -13.65
CA GLN A 18 -5.61 -27.54 -13.43
C GLN A 18 -5.55 -26.91 -12.03
N SER A 19 -4.33 -26.79 -11.52
CA SER A 19 -3.98 -25.96 -10.38
C SER A 19 -4.59 -24.56 -10.52
N PRO A 20 -5.31 -24.03 -9.51
CA PRO A 20 -5.56 -22.59 -9.47
C PRO A 20 -4.22 -21.85 -9.34
N PRO A 21 -4.05 -20.68 -9.98
CA PRO A 21 -2.80 -19.96 -10.00
C PRO A 21 -2.49 -19.42 -8.61
N ALA A 22 -1.21 -19.38 -8.26
CA ALA A 22 -0.72 -18.64 -7.11
C ALA A 22 -1.07 -17.15 -7.30
N VAL A 23 -2.15 -16.70 -6.66
CA VAL A 23 -2.45 -15.27 -6.52
C VAL A 23 -1.57 -14.76 -5.37
N THR A 24 -0.28 -14.57 -5.64
CA THR A 24 0.56 -13.72 -4.80
C THR A 24 0.34 -12.29 -5.28
N GLN A 25 -0.71 -11.64 -4.78
CA GLN A 25 -0.96 -10.23 -5.02
C GLN A 25 -0.83 -9.50 -3.69
N ASP A 26 0.26 -8.76 -3.54
CA ASP A 26 0.23 -7.40 -2.97
C ASP A 26 -0.25 -7.22 -1.50
N GLN A 27 -0.11 -8.21 -0.61
CA GLN A 27 -0.52 -8.02 0.80
C GLN A 27 0.63 -7.72 1.77
N ASP A 28 1.87 -8.07 1.42
CA ASP A 28 3.02 -7.90 2.33
C ASP A 28 3.66 -6.50 2.26
N ALA A 29 3.56 -5.79 1.13
CA ALA A 29 4.04 -4.41 1.00
C ALA A 29 3.11 -3.40 1.72
N VAL A 30 1.80 -3.68 1.72
CA VAL A 30 0.75 -2.89 2.38
C VAL A 30 0.84 -2.97 3.91
N SER A 31 1.55 -3.97 4.44
CA SER A 31 1.65 -4.25 5.88
C SER A 31 2.64 -3.35 6.65
N MET A 32 3.54 -2.61 6.00
CA MET A 32 4.54 -1.77 6.68
C MET A 32 4.16 -0.28 6.79
N ALA A 33 3.23 0.19 5.96
CA ALA A 33 2.79 1.58 6.00
C ALA A 33 1.54 1.75 6.89
N PRO A 34 1.46 2.82 7.70
CA PRO A 34 0.29 3.06 8.55
C PRO A 34 -1.02 3.18 7.75
N LEU A 35 -2.13 2.64 8.28
CA LEU A 35 -3.47 2.73 7.66
C LEU A 35 -3.85 4.17 7.29
N LYS A 36 -3.51 5.15 8.13
CA LYS A 36 -3.75 6.57 7.86
C LYS A 36 -3.12 7.08 6.55
N ALA A 37 -1.99 6.51 6.12
CA ALA A 37 -1.35 6.88 4.86
C ALA A 37 -2.14 6.34 3.65
N GLN A 38 -2.72 5.14 3.79
CA GLN A 38 -3.61 4.54 2.79
C GLN A 38 -4.92 5.33 2.70
N ASP A 39 -5.52 5.68 3.84
CA ASP A 39 -6.72 6.51 3.90
C ASP A 39 -6.49 7.88 3.24
N LEU A 40 -5.33 8.49 3.50
CA LEU A 40 -4.96 9.75 2.87
C LEU A 40 -4.82 9.61 1.35
N LEU A 41 -4.14 8.55 0.88
CA LEU A 41 -3.99 8.28 -0.55
C LEU A 41 -5.36 8.20 -1.23
N LYS A 42 -6.29 7.43 -0.66
CA LYS A 42 -7.65 7.30 -1.19
C LYS A 42 -8.36 8.65 -1.27
N ARG A 43 -8.32 9.45 -0.20
CA ARG A 43 -8.95 10.77 -0.16
C ARG A 43 -8.31 11.76 -1.15
N LEU A 44 -7.00 11.64 -1.41
CA LEU A 44 -6.34 12.45 -2.42
C LEU A 44 -6.76 12.03 -3.84
N GLN A 45 -6.91 10.73 -4.10
CA GLN A 45 -7.41 10.24 -5.39
C GLN A 45 -8.82 10.72 -5.68
N GLU A 46 -9.72 10.69 -4.69
CA GLU A 46 -11.08 11.23 -4.77
C GLU A 46 -11.14 12.76 -5.03
N ARG A 47 -10.00 13.45 -4.86
CA ARG A 47 -9.88 14.91 -4.96
C ARG A 47 -8.87 15.34 -6.03
N ASP A 48 -8.51 14.45 -6.96
CA ASP A 48 -7.54 14.74 -8.03
C ASP A 48 -6.19 15.28 -7.51
N GLY A 49 -5.75 14.78 -6.36
CA GLY A 49 -4.53 15.21 -5.69
C GLY A 49 -4.62 16.57 -4.99
N ALA A 50 -5.81 17.16 -4.83
CA ALA A 50 -5.98 18.36 -4.04
C ALA A 50 -5.84 18.03 -2.53
N PRO A 51 -4.96 18.73 -1.78
CA PRO A 51 -4.78 18.49 -0.36
C PRO A 51 -6.08 18.60 0.44
N LEU A 52 -6.18 17.82 1.51
CA LEU A 52 -7.30 17.88 2.43
C LEU A 52 -7.27 19.21 3.23
N PRO A 53 -8.43 19.73 3.66
CA PRO A 53 -8.47 20.92 4.53
C PRO A 53 -7.61 20.73 5.78
N GLY A 54 -6.73 21.69 6.06
CA GLY A 54 -5.81 21.65 7.20
C GLY A 54 -4.56 20.78 6.99
N TYR A 55 -4.42 20.10 5.85
CA TYR A 55 -3.21 19.38 5.48
C TYR A 55 -2.33 20.26 4.59
N ILE A 56 -1.01 20.03 4.65
CA ILE A 56 -0.06 20.69 3.76
C ILE A 56 0.36 19.66 2.71
N GLY A 57 0.26 20.01 1.42
CA GLY A 57 0.66 19.09 0.36
C GLY A 57 0.50 19.68 -1.04
N GLY A 58 0.67 18.82 -2.04
CA GLY A 58 0.55 19.16 -3.46
C GLY A 58 1.81 19.82 -4.05
N ARG A 59 2.86 19.98 -3.25
CA ARG A 59 4.15 20.55 -3.69
C ARG A 59 4.94 19.49 -4.45
N GLU A 60 5.78 19.93 -5.37
CA GLU A 60 6.70 19.04 -6.08
C GLU A 60 7.72 18.42 -5.13
N PHE A 61 7.84 17.09 -5.18
CA PHE A 61 8.94 16.35 -4.56
C PHE A 61 10.02 16.07 -5.60
N GLN A 62 11.19 16.66 -5.40
CA GLN A 62 12.25 16.68 -6.41
C GLN A 62 13.02 15.36 -6.53
N ASN A 63 12.88 14.44 -5.56
CA ASN A 63 13.60 13.16 -5.54
C ASN A 63 15.12 13.33 -5.80
N ARG A 64 15.76 14.31 -5.16
CA ARG A 64 17.16 14.71 -5.41
C ARG A 64 18.13 13.58 -5.09
N GLU A 65 17.85 12.84 -4.02
CA GLU A 65 18.62 11.70 -3.55
C GLU A 65 18.31 10.41 -4.34
N ARG A 66 17.39 10.48 -5.32
CA ARG A 66 17.00 9.40 -6.24
C ARG A 66 16.61 8.11 -5.52
N ARG A 67 15.92 8.23 -4.39
CA ARG A 67 15.42 7.11 -3.58
C ARG A 67 14.18 6.46 -4.20
N LEU A 68 13.44 7.20 -5.00
CA LEU A 68 12.34 6.70 -5.82
C LEU A 68 12.77 6.59 -7.29
N PRO A 69 12.04 5.84 -8.12
CA PRO A 69 12.22 5.87 -9.57
C PRO A 69 12.19 7.29 -10.16
N ARG A 70 12.63 7.45 -11.41
CA ARG A 70 12.49 8.73 -12.11
C ARG A 70 11.01 8.99 -12.39
N GLY A 71 10.53 10.17 -12.04
CA GLY A 71 9.12 10.53 -12.18
C GLY A 71 8.84 11.96 -11.71
N ARG A 72 7.59 12.39 -11.88
CA ARG A 72 7.12 13.68 -11.35
C ARG A 72 6.30 13.39 -10.11
N TYR A 73 6.73 13.91 -8.97
CA TYR A 73 6.11 13.56 -7.70
C TYR A 73 5.50 14.76 -7.02
N ARG A 74 4.40 14.54 -6.30
CA ARG A 74 3.89 15.48 -5.31
C ARG A 74 3.95 14.89 -3.91
N GLU A 75 4.26 15.72 -2.94
CA GLU A 75 4.30 15.36 -1.52
C GLU A 75 3.10 15.91 -0.74
N TYR A 76 2.70 15.17 0.29
CA TYR A 76 1.61 15.48 1.19
C TYR A 76 1.99 15.10 2.63
N ASP A 77 1.65 15.95 3.60
CA ASP A 77 1.70 15.58 5.01
C ASP A 77 0.69 14.48 5.28
N VAL A 78 1.11 13.48 6.08
CA VAL A 78 0.21 12.39 6.50
C VAL A 78 -0.73 12.82 7.61
N ASN A 79 -0.37 13.84 8.38
CA ASN A 79 -1.16 14.37 9.49
C ASN A 79 -1.54 15.84 9.24
N PRO A 80 -2.66 16.33 9.80
CA PRO A 80 -3.06 17.72 9.66
C PRO A 80 -2.08 18.67 10.38
N LYS A 81 -1.95 19.89 9.86
CA LYS A 81 -1.11 20.92 10.46
C LYS A 81 -1.72 21.40 11.78
N ILE A 82 -0.98 21.19 12.86
CA ILE A 82 -1.29 21.75 14.18
C ILE A 82 -0.70 23.17 14.28
N ARG A 83 -1.52 24.15 14.67
CA ARG A 83 -1.08 25.54 14.89
C ARG A 83 -0.03 25.58 16.00
N GLY A 84 1.03 26.37 15.81
CA GLY A 84 2.12 26.49 16.79
C GLY A 84 3.09 25.29 16.85
N ARG A 85 2.87 24.24 16.05
CA ARG A 85 3.78 23.07 15.98
C ARG A 85 4.45 22.97 14.62
N SER A 86 5.71 22.54 14.58
CA SER A 86 6.37 22.15 13.33
C SER A 86 5.67 20.95 12.67
N ARG A 87 5.89 20.76 11.36
CA ARG A 87 5.43 19.54 10.66
C ARG A 87 6.18 18.33 11.22
N ASP A 88 5.54 17.17 11.23
CA ASP A 88 6.19 15.91 11.59
C ASP A 88 7.05 15.38 10.43
N ALA A 89 7.59 14.17 10.57
CA ALA A 89 8.43 13.51 9.58
C ALA A 89 7.65 12.75 8.49
N GLU A 90 6.35 12.54 8.68
CA GLU A 90 5.58 11.60 7.87
C GLU A 90 5.07 12.25 6.58
N ARG A 91 5.33 11.61 5.45
CA ARG A 91 4.91 12.10 4.14
C ARG A 91 4.38 10.97 3.28
N LEU A 92 3.41 11.34 2.45
CA LEU A 92 2.98 10.57 1.29
C LEU A 92 3.53 11.23 0.03
N VAL A 93 4.11 10.45 -0.87
CA VAL A 93 4.67 10.92 -2.14
C VAL A 93 4.00 10.16 -3.28
N ILE A 94 3.37 10.89 -4.21
CA ILE A 94 2.57 10.31 -5.30
C ILE A 94 3.16 10.71 -6.65
N GLU A 95 3.47 9.72 -7.47
CA GLU A 95 3.88 9.92 -8.86
C GLU A 95 2.68 10.33 -9.71
N GLN A 96 2.80 11.47 -10.39
CA GLN A 96 1.66 12.18 -10.99
C GLN A 96 1.13 11.53 -12.27
N ARG A 97 1.90 10.67 -12.95
CA ARG A 97 1.49 10.02 -14.20
C ARG A 97 0.91 8.63 -13.98
N THR A 98 1.48 7.89 -13.04
CA THR A 98 1.19 6.48 -12.78
C THR A 98 0.31 6.28 -11.57
N GLY A 99 0.22 7.27 -10.68
CA GLY A 99 -0.51 7.13 -9.42
C GLY A 99 0.21 6.27 -8.37
N LYS A 100 1.44 5.82 -8.65
CA LYS A 100 2.27 5.09 -7.69
C LYS A 100 2.55 5.94 -6.48
N ALA A 101 2.29 5.39 -5.30
CA ALA A 101 2.34 6.08 -4.04
C ALA A 101 3.33 5.43 -3.08
N TYR A 102 4.04 6.28 -2.34
CA TYR A 102 5.08 5.87 -1.42
C TYR A 102 4.92 6.62 -0.11
N TYR A 103 4.92 5.89 1.00
CA TYR A 103 4.93 6.45 2.34
C TYR A 103 6.37 6.56 2.87
N THR A 104 6.67 7.63 3.60
CA THR A 104 7.89 7.75 4.41
C THR A 104 7.50 8.19 5.82
N GLY A 105 8.03 7.48 6.83
CA GLY A 105 7.87 7.84 8.23
C GLY A 105 9.08 8.56 8.84
N ASP A 106 10.15 8.70 8.06
CA ASP A 106 11.48 9.11 8.52
C ASP A 106 12.03 10.31 7.75
N HIS A 107 11.12 11.15 7.23
CA HIS A 107 11.43 12.37 6.49
C HIS A 107 12.29 12.09 5.25
N TYR A 108 11.76 11.26 4.34
CA TYR A 108 12.30 10.92 3.02
C TYR A 108 13.57 10.05 3.01
N ARG A 109 13.96 9.44 4.13
CA ARG A 109 15.14 8.57 4.18
C ARG A 109 14.84 7.19 3.62
N THR A 110 13.68 6.64 3.95
CA THR A 110 13.16 5.37 3.42
C THR A 110 11.74 5.51 2.92
N PHE A 111 11.35 4.62 2.02
CA PHE A 111 10.04 4.62 1.38
C PHE A 111 9.42 3.23 1.40
N THR A 112 8.14 3.17 1.73
CA THR A 112 7.30 1.98 1.64
C THR A 112 6.29 2.19 0.50
N PRO A 113 6.26 1.33 -0.53
CA PRO A 113 5.25 1.41 -1.59
C PRO A 113 3.85 1.09 -1.04
N LEU A 114 2.82 1.72 -1.61
CA LEU A 114 1.42 1.52 -1.21
C LEU A 114 0.55 0.86 -2.30
N ASN A 115 0.98 0.89 -3.56
CA ASN A 115 0.28 0.37 -4.73
C ASN A 115 1.22 0.18 -5.95
#